data_AF-A0A6G8FLK5-F1
#
_entry.id   AF-A0A6G8FLK5-F1
#
_cell.length_a   1.000
_cell.length_b   1.000
_cell.length_c   1.000
_cell.angle_alpha   90.00
_cell.angle_beta   90.00
_cell.angle_gamma   90.00
#
_symmetry.space_group_name_H-M   'P 1'
#
loop_
_entity.id
_entity.type
_entity.pdbx_description
1 polymer ?
#
loop_
_entity_poly.entity_id
_entity_poly.type
_entity_poly.pdbx_seq_one_letter_code
_entity_poly.pdbx_strand_id
1 'polypeptide(L)'
;MSEMQQAGQGSVALSTDRLMPSVQRIGNRDIEITFLGKNSSGMPTWIMWNASEPHLIGLLSQGRMGYNLEQSTSYGVFLHENISLSRVQRALGG
;
A
#
# COMPACT_ATOMS: atom_id res chain seq x y z
N MET A 1 6.20 -17.15 -11.17
CA MET A 1 4.76 -16.80 -11.16
C MET A 1 4.67 -15.34 -10.75
N SER A 2 4.82 -14.42 -11.71
CA SER A 2 4.57 -13.00 -11.46
C SER A 2 3.07 -12.79 -11.56
N GLU A 3 2.41 -12.64 -10.42
CA GLU A 3 1.02 -12.22 -10.37
C GLU A 3 0.96 -10.75 -10.79
N MET A 4 0.87 -10.50 -12.10
CA MET A 4 0.18 -9.31 -12.59
C MET A 4 -1.30 -9.50 -12.24
N GLN A 5 -1.68 -9.17 -11.00
CA GLN A 5 -3.09 -9.01 -10.66
C GLN A 5 -3.62 -7.86 -11.49
N GLN A 6 -4.41 -8.22 -12.51
CA GLN A 6 -5.12 -7.31 -13.39
C GLN A 6 -5.78 -6.21 -12.56
N ALA A 7 -5.35 -4.98 -12.81
CA ALA A 7 -5.96 -3.80 -12.27
C ALA A 7 -7.35 -3.62 -12.93
N GLY A 8 -8.36 -4.30 -12.40
CA GLY A 8 -9.74 -3.84 -12.53
C GLY A 8 -9.84 -2.45 -11.89
N GLN A 9 -10.56 -1.52 -12.53
CA GLN A 9 -10.73 -0.14 -12.09
C GLN A 9 -10.88 -0.04 -10.56
N GLY A 10 -9.88 0.55 -9.88
CA GLY A 10 -9.85 0.71 -8.41
C GLY A 10 -8.92 -0.24 -7.65
N SER A 11 -8.25 -1.17 -8.34
CA SER A 11 -7.28 -2.08 -7.74
C SER A 11 -5.92 -1.40 -7.49
N VAL A 12 -5.40 -1.50 -6.26
CA VAL A 12 -4.00 -1.19 -5.90
C VAL A 12 -3.06 -2.13 -6.66
N ALA A 13 -2.21 -1.56 -7.51
CA ALA A 13 -1.12 -2.26 -8.16
C ALA A 13 0.17 -2.13 -7.33
N LEU A 14 0.76 -3.27 -6.94
CA LEU A 14 2.01 -3.32 -6.19
C LEU A 14 3.14 -3.77 -7.11
N SER A 15 3.93 -2.82 -7.61
CA SER A 15 5.13 -3.14 -8.38
C SER A 15 6.29 -3.50 -7.47
N THR A 16 7.08 -4.50 -7.83
CA THR A 16 8.36 -4.86 -7.19
C THR A 16 9.56 -4.61 -8.11
N ASP A 17 9.31 -4.25 -9.36
CA ASP A 17 10.31 -4.34 -10.43
C ASP A 17 11.06 -3.02 -10.63
N ARG A 18 10.57 -1.93 -10.02
CA ARG A 18 11.14 -0.59 -10.15
C ARG A 18 11.05 0.15 -8.81
N LEU A 19 12.16 0.77 -8.41
CA LEU A 19 12.21 1.73 -7.31
C LEU A 19 11.77 3.12 -7.79
N MET A 20 10.61 3.20 -8.44
CA MET A 20 10.05 4.48 -8.86
C MET A 20 8.63 4.63 -8.30
N PRO A 21 8.28 5.82 -7.81
CA PRO A 21 6.93 6.11 -7.35
C PRO A 21 5.93 5.94 -8.48
N SER A 22 4.78 5.34 -8.17
CA SER A 22 3.63 5.26 -9.07
C SER A 22 2.44 5.91 -8.39
N VAL A 23 1.77 6.85 -9.06
CA VAL A 23 0.55 7.47 -8.54
C VAL A 23 -0.65 6.68 -9.04
N GLN A 24 -1.52 6.29 -8.10
CA GLN A 24 -2.71 5.49 -8.38
C GLN A 24 -3.93 6.14 -7.74
N ARG A 25 -5.03 6.21 -8.50
CA ARG A 25 -6.32 6.65 -7.98
C ARG A 25 -6.97 5.51 -7.21
N ILE A 26 -7.14 5.69 -5.91
CA ILE A 26 -7.81 4.74 -5.00
C ILE A 26 -8.96 5.47 -4.32
N GLY A 27 -10.19 5.06 -4.58
CA GLY A 27 -11.37 5.86 -4.22
C GLY A 27 -11.30 7.24 -4.87
N ASN A 28 -11.37 8.30 -4.06
CA ASN A 28 -11.24 9.68 -4.52
C ASN A 28 -9.84 10.29 -4.33
N ARG A 29 -8.86 9.49 -3.91
CA ARG A 29 -7.51 9.95 -3.54
C ARG A 29 -6.47 9.51 -4.57
N ASP A 30 -5.52 10.40 -4.84
CA ASP A 30 -4.30 10.05 -5.55
C ASP A 30 -3.27 9.60 -4.51
N ILE A 31 -2.94 8.32 -4.54
CA ILE A 31 -1.98 7.69 -3.64
C ILE A 31 -0.71 7.40 -4.42
N GLU A 32 0.40 7.95 -3.97
CA GLU A 32 1.72 7.58 -4.44
C GLU A 32 2.17 6.30 -3.72
N ILE A 33 2.55 5.29 -4.51
CA ILE A 33 3.01 3.99 -4.04
C ILE A 33 4.43 3.78 -4.55
N THR A 34 5.35 3.56 -3.62
CA THR A 34 6.77 3.34 -3.90
C THR A 34 7.24 2.06 -3.25
N PHE A 35 7.86 1.18 -4.05
CA PHE A 35 8.50 -0.03 -3.54
C PHE A 35 9.80 0.34 -2.81
N LEU A 36 9.97 -0.18 -1.59
CA LEU A 36 11.14 0.06 -0.74
C LEU A 36 12.12 -1.12 -0.72
N GLY A 37 11.79 -2.23 -1.38
CA GLY A 37 12.57 -3.46 -1.30
C GLY A 37 11.99 -4.47 -0.33
N LYS A 38 12.83 -5.41 0.12
CA LYS A 38 12.47 -6.44 1.10
C LYS A 38 12.87 -6.00 2.51
N ASN A 39 12.02 -6.24 3.49
CA ASN A 39 12.33 -5.99 4.90
C ASN A 39 13.31 -7.05 5.47
N SER A 40 13.63 -6.95 6.77
CA SER A 40 14.51 -7.88 7.48
C SER A 40 14.02 -9.34 7.48
N SER A 41 12.72 -9.55 7.24
CA SER A 41 12.11 -10.88 7.08
C SER A 41 12.09 -11.37 5.62
N GLY A 42 12.69 -10.62 4.70
CA GLY A 42 12.71 -10.94 3.27
C GLY A 42 11.41 -10.61 2.51
N MET A 43 10.46 -9.93 3.14
CA MET A 43 9.15 -9.65 2.55
C MET A 43 9.11 -8.29 1.84
N PRO A 44 8.53 -8.20 0.64
CA PRO A 44 8.31 -6.94 -0.07
C PRO A 44 7.62 -5.87 0.80
N THR A 45 8.09 -4.63 0.69
CA THR A 45 7.59 -3.48 1.45
C THR A 45 7.40 -2.26 0.55
N TRP A 46 6.34 -1.50 0.79
CA TRP A 46 5.98 -0.30 0.06
C TRP A 46 5.66 0.84 1.04
N ILE A 47 5.92 2.06 0.61
CA ILE A 47 5.36 3.27 1.21
C ILE A 47 4.22 3.78 0.33
N MET A 48 3.16 4.24 0.99
CA MET A 48 1.93 4.71 0.36
C MET A 48 1.54 6.03 0.98
N TRP A 49 1.36 7.09 0.21
CA TRP A 49 1.08 8.40 0.78
C TRP A 49 0.29 9.29 -0.18
N ASN A 50 -0.43 10.26 0.39
CA ASN A 50 -1.17 11.26 -0.37
C ASN A 50 -0.56 12.65 -0.13
N ALA A 51 -0.08 13.30 -1.18
CA ALA A 51 0.52 14.64 -1.07
C ALA A 51 -0.46 15.72 -0.57
N SER A 52 -1.76 15.55 -0.81
CA SER A 52 -2.81 16.47 -0.34
C SER A 52 -3.21 16.21 1.11
N GLU A 53 -2.93 15.03 1.64
CA GLU A 53 -3.25 14.62 3.02
C GLU A 53 -1.99 14.05 3.68
N PRO A 54 -1.03 14.88 4.13
CA PRO A 54 0.27 14.41 4.62
C PRO A 54 0.21 13.48 5.84
N HIS A 55 -0.90 13.53 6.58
CA HIS A 55 -1.14 12.63 7.70
C HIS A 55 -1.52 11.21 7.24
N LEU A 56 -1.92 11.03 5.97
CA LEU A 56 -2.21 9.75 5.34
C LEU A 56 -0.94 9.24 4.66
N ILE A 57 -0.12 8.58 5.47
CA ILE A 57 1.08 7.86 5.06
C ILE A 57 1.04 6.48 5.67
N GLY A 58 1.34 5.46 4.88
CA GLY A 58 1.32 4.08 5.33
C GLY A 58 2.50 3.26 4.81
N LEU A 59 2.96 2.34 5.64
CA LEU A 59 3.92 1.32 5.30
C LEU A 59 3.17 0.01 5.10
N LEU A 60 3.23 -0.53 3.89
CA LEU A 60 2.65 -1.82 3.55
C LEU A 60 3.76 -2.84 3.44
N SER A 61 3.65 -3.97 4.15
CA SER A 61 4.53 -5.13 3.93
C SER A 61 3.72 -6.37 3.60
N GLN A 62 4.29 -7.23 2.76
CA GLN A 62 3.70 -8.54 2.52
C GLN A 62 3.93 -9.43 3.76
N GLY A 63 2.87 -9.99 4.30
CA GLY A 63 2.90 -10.99 5.36
C GLY A 63 2.78 -12.41 4.80
N ARG A 64 2.84 -13.42 5.68
CA ARG A 64 2.68 -14.82 5.26
C ARG A 64 1.26 -15.14 4.80
N MET A 65 0.25 -14.48 5.36
CA MET A 65 -1.18 -14.76 5.11
C MET A 65 -1.93 -13.57 4.48
N GLY A 66 -1.24 -12.50 4.10
CA GLY A 66 -1.88 -11.28 3.60
C GLY A 66 -0.90 -10.11 3.63
N TYR A 67 -1.41 -8.92 3.92
CA TYR A 67 -0.61 -7.71 4.07
C TYR A 67 -0.69 -7.16 5.48
N ASN A 68 0.40 -6.54 5.91
CA ASN A 68 0.45 -5.74 7.13
C ASN A 68 0.57 -4.26 6.72
N LEU A 69 -0.40 -3.45 7.12
CA LEU A 69 -0.43 -2.02 6.86
C LEU A 69 -0.30 -1.27 8.18
N GLU A 70 0.76 -0.50 8.32
CA GLU A 70 0.91 0.52 9.34
C GLU A 70 0.56 1.87 8.71
N GLN A 71 -0.51 2.50 9.17
CA GLN A 71 -1.00 3.76 8.60
C GLN A 71 -1.04 4.84 9.67
N SER A 72 -0.31 5.92 9.44
CA SER A 72 -0.50 7.16 10.16
C SER A 72 -1.81 7.81 9.73
N THR A 73 -2.50 8.40 10.70
CA THR A 73 -3.71 9.20 10.50
C THR A 73 -3.65 10.43 11.39
N SER A 74 -4.62 11.34 11.23
CA SER A 74 -4.78 12.49 12.13
C SER A 74 -5.06 12.11 13.59
N TYR A 75 -5.45 10.85 13.87
CA TYR A 75 -5.77 10.35 15.20
C TYR A 75 -4.67 9.43 15.78
N GLY A 76 -3.56 9.25 15.07
CA GLY A 76 -2.47 8.35 15.46
C GLY A 76 -2.23 7.22 14.46
N VAL A 77 -1.46 6.22 14.88
CA VAL A 77 -1.07 5.08 14.05
C VAL A 77 -2.09 3.95 14.18
N PHE A 78 -2.56 3.46 13.05
CA PHE A 78 -3.40 2.27 12.94
C PHE A 78 -2.60 1.12 12.35
N LEU A 79 -2.68 -0.04 12.99
CA LEU A 79 -2.06 -1.27 12.52
C LEU A 79 -3.14 -2.23 12.04
N HIS A 80 -3.00 -2.67 10.79
CA HIS A 80 -3.82 -3.70 10.18
C HIS A 80 -2.95 -4.88 9.81
N GLU A 81 -3.20 -6.04 10.42
CA GLU A 81 -2.40 -7.24 10.17
C GLU A 81 -3.20 -8.29 9.40
N ASN A 82 -2.50 -9.05 8.55
CA ASN A 82 -3.07 -10.15 7.76
C ASN A 82 -4.31 -9.75 6.95
N ILE A 83 -4.33 -8.52 6.43
CA ILE A 83 -5.45 -8.00 5.65
C ILE A 83 -5.31 -8.31 4.15
N SER A 84 -6.45 -8.40 3.46
CA SER A 84 -6.49 -8.51 2.02
C SER A 84 -6.08 -7.20 1.32
N LEU A 85 -5.66 -7.28 0.06
CA LEU A 85 -5.38 -6.09 -0.75
C LEU A 85 -6.62 -5.17 -0.90
N SER A 86 -7.83 -5.74 -0.90
CA SER A 86 -9.08 -4.97 -0.90
C SER A 86 -9.32 -4.21 0.41
N ARG A 87 -8.85 -4.72 1.55
CA ARG A 87 -8.86 -3.99 2.83
C ARG A 87 -7.84 -2.85 2.84
N VAL A 88 -6.66 -3.05 2.23
CA VAL A 88 -5.65 -1.99 2.02
C VAL A 88 -6.26 -0.86 1.17
N GLN A 89 -6.90 -1.19 0.05
CA GLN A 89 -7.59 -0.22 -0.80
C GLN A 89 -8.60 0.62 -0.03
N ARG A 90 -9.43 -0.01 0.80
CA ARG A 90 -10.42 0.70 1.62
C ARG A 90 -9.76 1.63 2.64
N ALA A 91 -8.69 1.19 3.29
CA ALA A 91 -7.97 1.99 4.29
C ALA A 91 -7.35 3.26 3.68
N LEU A 92 -6.86 3.17 2.43
CA LEU A 92 -6.27 4.30 1.70
C LEU A 92 -7.34 5.18 1.04
N GLY A 93 -8.38 4.58 0.47
CA GLY A 93 -9.39 5.27 -0.35
C GLY A 93 -10.39 6.12 0.43
N GLY A 94 -10.59 5.83 1.72
CA GLY A 94 -11.66 6.43 2.52
C GLY A 94 -12.98 5.67 2.40
#